data_AF-A0A6A5TVJ5-F1
#
_entry.id   AF-A0A6A5TVJ5-F1
#
_cell.length_a   1.000
_cell.length_b   1.000
_cell.length_c   1.000
_cell.angle_alpha   90.00
_cell.angle_beta   90.00
_cell.angle_gamma   90.00
#
_symmetry.space_group_name_H-M   'P 1'
#
loop_
_entity.id
_entity.type
_entity.pdbx_description
1 polymer ?
#
loop_
_entity_poly.entity_id
_entity_poly.type
_entity_poly.pdbx_seq_one_letter_code
_entity_poly.pdbx_strand_id
1 'polypeptide(L)'
;MELKRKKLRGKELLTAGLATVATIHAAHGVYSSMVASENRHKLVAKGEMTPEEARKRKSKNMLQDAAAVGIAALGIKSAFSEWKEMNEQRHSVKELETRRRKRRKARERREKEARQNALAGQNGANMYAYPVAANPYPTTYSDANPYAAVPPPPIGAPPSARY
;
A
#
# COMPACT_ATOMS: atom_id res chain seq x y z
N MET A 1 5.40 1.68 -6.97
CA MET A 1 4.98 1.33 -5.59
C MET A 1 5.33 2.43 -4.59
N GLU A 2 6.49 3.08 -4.73
CA GLU A 2 6.94 4.13 -3.81
C GLU A 2 6.00 5.35 -3.75
N LEU A 3 5.52 5.87 -4.89
CA LEU A 3 4.55 6.98 -4.93
C LEU A 3 3.24 6.66 -4.18
N LYS A 4 2.73 5.43 -4.34
CA LYS A 4 1.53 4.97 -3.61
C LYS A 4 1.77 4.92 -2.09
N ARG A 5 2.97 4.51 -1.66
CA ARG A 5 3.34 4.51 -0.23
C ARG A 5 3.46 5.92 0.34
N LYS A 6 4.08 6.85 -0.40
CA LYS A 6 4.19 8.25 0.01
C LYS A 6 2.80 8.89 0.16
N LYS A 7 1.89 8.61 -0.77
CA LYS A 7 0.50 9.08 -0.70
C LYS A 7 -0.26 8.51 0.50
N LEU A 8 -0.12 7.21 0.78
CA LEU A 8 -0.72 6.57 1.96
C LEU A 8 -0.19 7.17 3.26
N ARG A 9 1.13 7.35 3.39
CA ARG A 9 1.74 8.00 4.56
C ARG A 9 1.30 9.45 4.73
N GLY A 10 1.13 10.20 3.64
CA GLY A 10 0.61 11.57 3.71
C GLY A 10 -0.82 11.60 4.26
N LYS A 11 -1.69 10.71 3.76
CA LYS A 11 -3.05 10.55 4.30
C LYS A 11 -3.04 10.18 5.78
N GLU A 12 -2.22 9.22 6.18
CA GLU A 12 -2.07 8.79 7.59
C GLU A 12 -1.80 9.95 8.54
N LEU A 13 -0.81 10.76 8.20
CA LEU A 13 -0.38 11.87 9.05
C LEU A 13 -1.47 12.94 9.15
N LEU A 14 -2.18 13.22 8.06
CA LEU A 14 -3.30 14.15 8.06
C LEU A 14 -4.47 13.63 8.89
N THR A 15 -4.90 12.39 8.65
CA THR A 15 -6.00 11.74 9.37
C THR A 15 -5.69 11.63 10.87
N ALA A 16 -4.47 11.19 11.23
CA ALA A 16 -4.04 11.09 12.62
C ALA A 16 -3.89 12.47 13.30
N GLY A 17 -3.33 13.46 12.58
CA GLY A 17 -3.20 14.83 13.08
C GLY A 17 -4.56 15.47 13.36
N LEU A 18 -5.49 15.35 12.41
CA LEU A 18 -6.85 15.88 12.56
C LEU A 18 -7.60 15.21 13.73
N ALA A 19 -7.50 13.89 13.86
CA ALA A 19 -8.08 13.17 14.99
C ALA A 19 -7.51 13.66 16.33
N THR A 20 -6.19 13.86 16.41
CA THR A 20 -5.52 14.31 17.63
C THR A 20 -6.01 15.69 18.06
N VAL A 21 -6.08 16.65 17.13
CA VAL A 21 -6.59 18.01 17.41
C VAL A 21 -8.04 17.96 17.86
N ALA A 22 -8.88 17.16 17.20
CA ALA A 22 -10.28 17.00 17.58
C ALA A 22 -10.42 16.44 19.00
N THR A 23 -9.61 15.44 19.37
CA THR A 23 -9.58 14.89 20.73
C THR A 23 -9.17 15.93 21.76
N ILE A 24 -8.11 16.69 21.50
CA ILE A 24 -7.67 17.77 22.40
C ILE A 24 -8.77 18.82 22.54
N HIS A 25 -9.46 19.18 21.46
CA HIS A 25 -10.53 20.17 21.47
C HIS A 25 -11.72 19.73 22.35
N ALA A 26 -12.14 18.47 22.23
CA ALA A 26 -13.18 17.90 23.08
C ALA A 26 -12.75 17.84 24.55
N ALA A 27 -11.54 17.36 24.83
CA ALA A 27 -11.03 17.24 26.19
C ALA A 27 -10.90 18.61 26.88
N HIS A 28 -10.37 19.60 26.17
CA HIS A 28 -10.17 20.95 26.70
C HIS A 28 -11.48 21.67 27.02
N GLY A 29 -12.50 21.54 26.15
CA GLY A 29 -13.82 22.11 26.39
C GLY A 29 -14.47 21.54 27.65
N VAL A 30 -14.50 20.21 27.77
CA VAL A 30 -15.07 19.50 28.93
C VAL A 30 -14.38 19.93 30.23
N TYR A 31 -13.04 19.97 30.24
CA TYR A 31 -12.29 20.36 31.42
C TYR A 31 -12.55 21.83 31.81
N SER A 32 -12.49 22.75 30.85
CA SER A 32 -12.73 24.18 31.09
C SER A 32 -14.12 24.42 31.66
N SER A 33 -15.12 23.69 31.17
CA SER A 33 -16.50 23.81 31.67
C SER A 33 -16.72 23.18 33.04
N MET A 34 -15.97 22.14 33.39
CA MET A 34 -15.94 21.61 34.75
C MET A 34 -15.43 22.67 35.73
N VAL A 35 -14.27 23.28 35.44
CA VAL A 35 -13.70 24.37 36.26
C VAL A 35 -14.65 25.57 36.35
N ALA A 36 -15.27 25.96 35.23
CA ALA A 36 -16.25 27.04 35.22
C ALA A 36 -17.50 26.71 36.07
N SER A 37 -17.89 25.44 36.16
CA SER A 37 -19.02 24.99 36.99
C SER A 37 -18.73 25.11 38.47
N GLU A 38 -17.54 24.69 38.90
CA GLU A 38 -17.09 24.86 40.29
C GLU A 38 -17.00 26.33 40.68
N ASN A 39 -16.43 27.16 39.81
CA ASN A 39 -16.33 28.60 40.05
C ASN A 39 -17.71 29.26 40.17
N ARG A 40 -18.67 28.88 39.30
CA ARG A 40 -20.07 29.37 39.43
C ARG A 40 -20.69 28.98 40.76
N HIS A 41 -20.52 27.75 41.22
CA HIS A 41 -21.04 27.32 42.52
C HIS A 41 -20.46 28.15 43.67
N LYS A 42 -19.14 28.40 43.64
CA LYS A 42 -18.47 29.24 44.65
C LYS A 42 -18.98 30.68 44.63
N LEU A 43 -19.17 31.28 43.46
CA LEU A 43 -19.67 32.66 43.33
C LEU A 43 -21.11 32.79 43.85
N VAL A 44 -21.97 31.81 43.56
CA VAL A 44 -23.34 31.79 44.09
C VAL A 44 -23.33 31.62 45.61
N ALA A 45 -22.49 30.73 46.14
CA ALA A 45 -22.37 30.52 47.59
C ALA A 45 -21.86 31.76 48.34
N LYS A 46 -20.97 32.55 47.72
CA LYS A 46 -20.47 33.82 48.27
C LYS A 46 -21.46 34.98 48.12
N GLY A 47 -22.56 34.81 47.40
CA GLY A 47 -23.51 35.88 47.07
C GLY A 47 -22.99 36.87 46.01
N GLU A 48 -21.83 36.61 45.40
CA GLU A 48 -21.25 37.44 44.33
C GLU A 48 -21.95 37.22 42.97
N MET A 49 -22.77 36.17 42.84
CA MET A 49 -23.54 35.84 41.64
C MET A 49 -24.92 35.33 42.01
N THR A 50 -25.96 35.77 41.28
CA THR A 50 -27.31 35.25 41.50
C THR A 50 -27.47 33.83 40.92
N PRO A 51 -28.33 32.98 41.51
CA PRO A 51 -28.60 31.64 40.98
C PRO A 51 -29.11 31.65 39.54
N GLU A 52 -29.87 32.66 39.14
CA GLU A 52 -30.37 32.81 37.77
C GLU A 52 -29.25 33.09 36.77
N GLU A 53 -28.32 33.98 37.12
CA GLU A 53 -27.18 34.28 36.27
C GLU A 53 -26.27 33.05 36.11
N ALA A 54 -26.07 32.29 37.18
CA ALA A 54 -25.34 31.03 37.14
C ALA A 54 -25.99 30.00 36.21
N ARG A 55 -27.32 29.89 36.21
CA ARG A 55 -28.08 29.03 35.28
C ARG A 55 -27.91 29.47 33.83
N LYS A 56 -27.99 30.78 33.55
CA LYS A 56 -27.80 31.33 32.20
C LYS A 56 -26.39 31.03 31.67
N ARG A 57 -25.35 31.24 32.49
CA ARG A 57 -23.96 30.91 32.14
C ARG A 57 -23.77 29.41 31.95
N LYS A 58 -24.38 28.57 32.78
CA LYS A 58 -24.34 27.10 32.62
C LYS A 58 -24.91 26.68 31.26
N SER A 59 -26.11 27.12 30.90
CA SER A 59 -26.75 26.76 29.63
C SER A 59 -25.92 27.19 28.42
N LYS A 60 -25.31 28.38 28.46
CA LYS A 60 -24.41 28.87 27.40
C LYS A 60 -23.19 27.97 27.24
N ASN A 61 -22.51 27.64 28.33
CA ASN A 61 -21.34 26.76 28.29
C ASN A 61 -21.71 25.36 27.80
N MET A 62 -22.80 24.79 28.31
CA MET A 62 -23.27 23.46 27.90
C MET A 62 -23.54 23.39 26.40
N LEU A 63 -24.12 24.44 25.82
CA LEU A 63 -24.36 24.52 24.38
C LEU A 63 -23.04 24.57 23.60
N GLN A 64 -22.08 25.39 24.06
CA GLN A 64 -20.76 25.51 23.42
C GLN A 64 -19.98 24.19 23.49
N ASP A 65 -19.99 23.51 24.64
CA ASP A 65 -19.33 22.23 24.82
C ASP A 65 -19.99 21.14 23.98
N ALA A 66 -21.31 21.09 23.95
CA ALA A 66 -22.04 20.12 23.14
C ALA A 66 -21.74 20.31 21.64
N ALA A 67 -21.67 21.56 21.18
CA ALA A 67 -21.28 21.87 19.81
C ALA A 67 -19.82 21.47 19.53
N ALA A 68 -18.88 21.83 20.43
CA ALA A 68 -17.47 21.49 20.29
C ALA A 68 -17.24 19.96 20.27
N VAL A 69 -17.88 19.23 21.19
CA VAL A 69 -17.84 17.76 21.24
C VAL A 69 -18.51 17.16 20.02
N GLY A 70 -19.62 17.71 19.53
CA GLY A 70 -20.30 17.26 18.32
C GLY A 70 -19.40 17.36 17.09
N ILE A 71 -18.73 18.51 16.89
CA ILE A 71 -17.78 18.72 15.79
C ILE A 71 -16.57 17.78 15.94
N ALA A 72 -16.02 17.65 17.14
CA ALA A 72 -14.91 16.75 17.40
C ALA A 72 -15.27 15.28 17.12
N ALA A 73 -16.46 14.84 17.54
CA ALA A 73 -16.97 13.50 17.29
C ALA A 73 -17.12 13.22 15.79
N LEU A 74 -17.61 14.19 15.01
CA LEU A 74 -17.66 14.08 13.55
C LEU A 74 -16.26 13.99 12.94
N GLY A 75 -15.31 14.81 13.40
CA GLY A 75 -13.92 14.77 12.94
C GLY A 75 -13.24 13.43 13.24
N ILE A 76 -13.40 12.92 14.47
CA ILE A 76 -12.88 11.62 14.90
C ILE A 76 -13.54 10.49 14.11
N LYS A 77 -14.87 10.54 13.89
CA LYS A 77 -15.60 9.53 13.12
C LYS A 77 -15.10 9.45 11.68
N SER A 78 -14.97 10.58 11.00
CA SER A 78 -14.43 10.64 9.64
C SER A 78 -13.00 10.10 9.58
N ALA A 79 -12.15 10.53 10.52
CA ALA A 79 -10.78 10.05 10.58
C ALA A 79 -10.68 8.54 10.85
N PHE A 80 -11.57 8.00 11.69
CA PHE A 80 -11.62 6.56 11.97
C PHE A 80 -12.02 5.75 10.74
N SER A 81 -13.01 6.21 9.96
CA SER A 81 -13.38 5.54 8.72
C SER A 81 -12.26 5.54 7.68
N GLU A 82 -11.57 6.67 7.49
CA GLU A 82 -10.43 6.77 6.57
C GLU A 82 -9.27 5.87 7.02
N TRP A 83 -9.01 5.82 8.32
CA TRP A 83 -7.96 4.98 8.87
C TRP A 83 -8.21 3.49 8.61
N LYS A 84 -9.47 3.04 8.73
CA LYS A 84 -9.86 1.66 8.43
C LYS A 84 -9.61 1.30 6.97
N GLU A 85 -10.07 2.12 6.02
CA GLU A 85 -9.85 1.91 4.58
C GLU A 85 -8.36 1.83 4.25
N MET A 86 -7.59 2.73 4.84
CA MET A 86 -6.16 2.81 4.64
C MET A 86 -5.41 1.60 5.24
N ASN A 87 -5.90 1.02 6.34
CA ASN A 87 -5.36 -0.22 6.88
C ASN A 87 -5.55 -1.39 5.91
N GLU A 88 -6.72 -1.50 5.28
CA GLU A 88 -6.98 -2.49 4.22
C GLU A 88 -6.05 -2.29 3.00
N GLN A 89 -5.84 -1.04 2.59
CA GLN A 89 -4.89 -0.69 1.52
C GLN A 89 -3.44 -1.05 1.89
N ARG A 90 -3.03 -0.88 3.16
CA ARG A 90 -1.72 -1.35 3.64
C ARG A 90 -1.57 -2.86 3.53
N HIS A 91 -2.60 -3.62 3.92
CA HIS A 91 -2.59 -5.08 3.82
C HIS A 91 -2.41 -5.55 2.38
N SER A 92 -3.19 -5.01 1.43
CA SER A 92 -3.07 -5.39 0.01
C SER A 92 -1.70 -5.01 -0.59
N VAL A 93 -1.15 -3.83 -0.26
CA VAL A 93 0.19 -3.42 -0.70
C VAL A 93 1.27 -4.33 -0.14
N LYS A 94 1.15 -4.73 1.14
CA LYS A 94 2.09 -5.65 1.81
C LYS A 94 2.02 -7.04 1.19
N GLU A 95 0.83 -7.54 0.87
CA GLU A 95 0.66 -8.83 0.22
C GLU A 95 1.28 -8.85 -1.19
N LEU A 96 1.02 -7.80 -1.99
CA LEU A 96 1.64 -7.64 -3.31
C LEU A 96 3.16 -7.59 -3.24
N GLU A 97 3.71 -6.87 -2.26
CA GLU A 97 5.15 -6.80 -2.05
C GLU A 97 5.74 -8.15 -1.63
N THR A 98 5.11 -8.86 -0.68
CA THR A 98 5.59 -10.18 -0.25
C THR A 98 5.56 -11.18 -1.40
N ARG A 99 4.50 -11.16 -2.23
CA ARG A 99 4.41 -11.99 -3.44
C ARG A 99 5.51 -11.65 -4.45
N ARG A 100 5.77 -10.37 -4.71
CA ARG A 100 6.88 -9.92 -5.58
C ARG A 100 8.24 -10.32 -5.02
N ARG A 101 8.47 -10.17 -3.72
CA ARG A 101 9.72 -10.55 -3.05
C ARG A 101 9.95 -12.07 -3.12
N LYS A 102 8.90 -12.88 -2.89
CA LYS A 102 8.96 -14.34 -3.06
C LYS A 102 9.32 -14.73 -4.48
N ARG A 103 8.67 -14.14 -5.49
CA ARG A 103 8.99 -14.38 -6.92
C ARG A 103 10.43 -14.00 -7.26
N ARG A 104 10.92 -12.86 -6.77
CA ARG A 104 12.31 -12.44 -6.99
C ARG A 104 13.32 -13.41 -6.38
N LYS A 105 13.12 -13.79 -5.11
CA LYS A 105 13.96 -14.79 -4.43
C LYS A 105 13.95 -16.15 -5.14
N ALA A 106 12.80 -16.59 -5.65
CA ALA A 106 12.70 -17.84 -6.40
C ALA A 106 13.48 -17.80 -7.72
N ARG A 107 13.47 -16.66 -8.43
CA ARG A 107 14.28 -16.45 -9.63
C ARG A 107 15.77 -16.45 -9.31
N GLU A 108 16.19 -15.66 -8.32
CA GLU A 108 17.60 -15.60 -7.88
C GLU A 108 18.11 -16.98 -7.45
N ARG A 109 17.28 -17.77 -6.76
CA ARG A 109 17.62 -19.14 -6.37
C ARG A 109 17.83 -20.05 -7.59
N ARG A 110 16.90 -20.02 -8.55
CA ARG A 110 17.02 -20.80 -9.81
C ARG A 110 18.25 -20.40 -10.61
N GLU A 111 18.57 -19.11 -10.69
CA GLU A 111 19.75 -18.60 -11.37
C GLU A 111 21.05 -19.07 -10.70
N LYS A 112 21.10 -19.03 -9.36
CA LYS A 112 22.25 -19.55 -8.60
C LYS A 112 22.41 -21.06 -8.77
N GLU A 113 21.32 -21.82 -8.72
CA GLU A 113 21.33 -23.28 -8.94
C GLU A 113 21.76 -23.60 -10.38
N ALA A 114 21.26 -22.88 -11.38
CA ALA A 114 21.69 -23.04 -12.78
C ALA A 114 23.18 -22.71 -12.98
N ARG A 115 23.67 -21.63 -12.35
CA ARG A 115 25.10 -21.26 -12.40
C ARG A 115 25.99 -22.29 -11.70
N GLN A 116 25.57 -22.82 -10.56
CA GLN A 116 26.29 -23.90 -9.87
C GLN A 116 26.28 -25.20 -10.66
N ASN A 117 25.15 -25.59 -11.26
CA ASN A 117 25.07 -26.76 -12.13
C ASN A 117 25.89 -26.59 -13.41
N ALA A 118 25.96 -25.38 -13.98
CA ALA A 118 26.83 -25.10 -15.13
C ALA A 118 28.32 -25.24 -14.75
N LEU A 119 28.72 -24.73 -13.58
CA LEU A 119 30.09 -24.88 -13.05
C LEU A 119 30.43 -26.34 -12.67
N ALA A 120 29.48 -27.09 -12.11
CA ALA A 120 29.65 -28.49 -11.77
C ALA A 120 29.63 -29.41 -13.01
N GLY A 121 28.82 -29.08 -14.02
CA GLY A 121 28.79 -29.75 -15.32
C GLY A 121 30.02 -29.48 -16.19
N GLN A 122 30.76 -28.40 -15.89
CA GLN A 122 32.04 -28.09 -16.55
C GLN A 122 33.19 -29.00 -16.09
N ASN A 123 32.97 -29.86 -15.08
CA ASN A 123 33.91 -30.93 -14.72
C ASN A 123 33.69 -32.24 -15.50
N GLY A 124 32.74 -32.28 -16.45
CA GLY A 124 32.45 -33.45 -17.29
C GLY A 124 32.11 -33.15 -18.75
N ALA A 125 32.11 -31.89 -19.18
CA ALA A 125 31.90 -31.53 -20.57
C ALA A 125 33.25 -31.52 -21.31
N ASN A 126 33.46 -32.54 -22.15
CA ASN A 126 34.59 -32.66 -23.07
C ASN A 126 35.02 -31.31 -23.68
N MET A 127 36.22 -30.86 -23.30
CA MET A 127 36.89 -29.67 -23.87
C MET A 127 37.27 -29.83 -25.35
N TYR A 128 36.96 -30.98 -25.96
CA TYR A 128 37.20 -31.33 -27.37
C TYR A 128 35.93 -31.43 -28.23
N ALA A 129 34.76 -30.98 -27.76
CA ALA A 129 33.60 -30.86 -28.63
C ALA A 129 33.82 -29.71 -29.63
N TYR A 130 34.12 -30.06 -30.87
CA TYR A 130 34.27 -29.16 -32.02
C TYR A 130 33.13 -28.12 -32.08
N PRO A 131 33.40 -26.83 -32.36
CA PRO A 131 32.36 -25.84 -32.51
C PRO A 131 31.60 -26.09 -33.82
N VAL A 132 30.41 -26.69 -33.74
CA VAL A 132 29.45 -26.63 -34.85
C VAL A 132 28.96 -25.19 -34.94
N ALA A 133 29.23 -24.55 -36.08
CA ALA A 133 28.83 -23.18 -36.38
C ALA A 133 27.33 -22.98 -36.14
N ALA A 134 27.00 -21.87 -35.48
CA ALA A 134 25.62 -21.45 -35.25
C ALA A 134 24.89 -21.25 -36.58
N ASN A 135 23.88 -22.08 -36.83
CA ASN A 135 22.94 -21.86 -37.92
C ASN A 135 22.12 -20.58 -37.64
N PRO A 136 22.04 -19.60 -38.56
CA PRO A 136 21.54 -18.26 -38.27
C PRO A 136 20.02 -18.08 -38.34
N TYR A 137 19.21 -19.16 -38.30
CA TYR A 137 17.75 -19.05 -38.38
C TYR A 137 17.03 -19.85 -37.27
N PRO A 138 16.05 -19.25 -36.55
CA PRO A 138 15.34 -19.94 -35.48
C PRO A 138 14.19 -20.74 -36.11
N THR A 139 14.38 -22.04 -36.34
CA THR A 139 13.38 -22.88 -37.02
C THR A 139 12.66 -23.85 -36.10
N THR A 140 12.14 -23.39 -34.96
CA THR A 140 11.04 -24.12 -34.28
C THR A 140 10.23 -23.16 -33.42
N TYR A 141 9.08 -22.72 -33.92
CA TYR A 141 7.99 -22.23 -33.08
C TYR A 141 7.34 -23.47 -32.43
N SER A 142 7.23 -23.49 -31.11
CA SER A 142 6.50 -24.54 -30.39
C SER A 142 5.00 -24.30 -30.52
N ASP A 143 4.47 -24.44 -31.74
CA ASP A 143 3.04 -24.53 -32.00
C ASP A 143 2.67 -26.02 -32.06
N ALA A 144 1.74 -26.43 -31.21
CA ALA A 144 1.24 -27.80 -31.08
C ALA A 144 0.34 -28.22 -32.25
N ASN A 145 0.77 -27.92 -33.48
CA ASN A 145 -0.04 -28.11 -34.68
C ASN A 145 0.26 -29.48 -35.33
N PRO A 146 -0.72 -30.40 -35.41
CA PRO A 146 -0.50 -31.80 -35.81
C PRO A 146 -0.12 -32.01 -37.29
N TYR A 147 -0.02 -30.94 -38.09
CA TYR A 147 0.37 -31.00 -39.51
C TYR A 147 1.84 -30.64 -39.77
N ALA A 148 2.68 -30.43 -38.75
CA ALA A 148 4.09 -30.05 -38.93
C ALA A 148 4.98 -31.17 -39.52
N ALA A 149 4.45 -32.38 -39.70
CA ALA A 149 5.21 -33.58 -40.09
C ALA A 149 5.08 -33.95 -41.58
N VAL A 150 4.71 -33.01 -42.47
CA VAL A 150 4.79 -33.24 -43.93
C VAL A 150 6.15 -32.76 -44.44
N PRO A 151 6.97 -33.64 -45.08
CA PRO A 151 8.25 -33.23 -45.64
C PRO A 151 8.01 -32.22 -46.78
N PRO A 152 8.87 -31.20 -46.93
CA PRO A 152 8.73 -30.22 -47.99
C PRO A 152 8.87 -30.90 -49.36
N PRO A 153 8.14 -30.43 -50.39
CA PRO A 153 8.24 -30.99 -51.74
C PRO A 153 9.67 -30.81 -52.29
N PRO A 154 10.15 -31.74 -53.13
CA PRO A 154 11.50 -31.68 -53.68
C PRO A 154 11.67 -30.41 -54.53
N ILE A 155 12.69 -29.63 -54.21
CA ILE A 155 13.08 -28.43 -54.95
C ILE A 155 13.65 -28.89 -56.30
N GLY A 156 12.99 -28.49 -57.39
CA GLY A 156 13.43 -28.79 -58.76
C GLY A 156 14.83 -28.21 -59.06
N ALA A 157 15.54 -28.87 -59.98
CA ALA A 157 16.93 -28.54 -60.32
C ALA A 157 17.10 -27.07 -60.75
N PRO A 158 18.20 -26.41 -60.38
CA PRO A 158 18.44 -25.01 -60.73
C PRO A 158 18.63 -24.83 -62.25
N PRO A 159 18.19 -23.70 -62.82
CA PRO A 159 18.34 -23.46 -64.26
C PRO A 159 19.82 -23.32 -64.64
N SER A 160 20.19 -23.94 -65.76
CA SER A 160 21.54 -23.87 -66.32
C SER A 160 21.86 -22.43 -66.74
N ALA A 161 22.99 -21.91 -66.23
CA ALA A 161 23.52 -20.63 -66.67
C ALA A 161 23.94 -20.74 -68.15
N ARG A 162 23.31 -19.93 -69.01
CA ARG A 162 23.78 -19.69 -70.37
C ARG A 162 24.86 -18.61 -70.30
N TYR A 163 26.04 -18.93 -70.84
CA TYR A 163 27.04 -17.95 -71.28
C TYR A 163 26.54 -17.22 -72.52
#